data_AF-A0A955NJ72-F1
#
_entry.id   AF-A0A955NJ72-F1
#
_cell.length_a   1.000
_cell.length_b   1.000
_cell.length_c   1.000
_cell.angle_alpha   90.00
_cell.angle_beta   90.00
_cell.angle_gamma   90.00
#
_symmetry.space_group_name_H-M   'P 1'
#
loop_
_entity.id
_entity.type
_entity.pdbx_description
1 polymer ?
#
loop_
_entity_poly.entity_id
_entity_poly.type
_entity_poly.pdbx_seq_one_letter_code
_entity_poly.pdbx_strand_id
1 'polypeptide(L)'
;MTGLVAIDWMIILVYATSTIALGWYFGRKQETTKEYFVGSGNMNWFLIGVSLFATLLSTISYLSMPGEVIGKGPVAMVRILALPITFLVVGYFLVPVYMRQRV
;
A
#
# COMPACT_ATOMS: atom_id res chain seq x y z
N MET A 1 -14.84 7.97 29.74
CA MET A 1 -14.00 7.59 28.58
C MET A 1 -12.78 6.89 29.12
N THR A 2 -12.74 5.56 29.07
CA THR A 2 -11.53 4.82 29.44
C THR A 2 -10.48 5.04 28.35
N GLY A 3 -9.31 5.54 28.75
CA GLY A 3 -8.18 5.71 27.84
C GLY A 3 -7.60 4.36 27.38
N LEU A 4 -6.54 4.42 26.59
CA LEU A 4 -5.81 3.23 26.14
C LEU A 4 -5.32 2.43 27.35
N VAL A 5 -5.65 1.15 27.38
CA VAL A 5 -5.21 0.23 28.43
C VAL A 5 -3.81 -0.31 28.10
N ALA A 6 -3.15 -0.92 29.09
CA ALA A 6 -1.75 -1.36 28.95
C ALA A 6 -1.51 -2.29 27.74
N ILE A 7 -2.49 -3.12 27.38
CA ILE A 7 -2.40 -4.01 26.21
C ILE A 7 -2.41 -3.24 24.89
N ASP A 8 -3.16 -2.14 24.78
CA ASP A 8 -3.19 -1.32 23.57
C ASP A 8 -1.82 -0.70 23.31
N TRP A 9 -1.20 -0.14 24.36
CA TRP A 9 0.15 0.41 24.30
C TRP A 9 1.19 -0.64 23.92
N MET A 10 1.07 -1.85 24.45
CA MET A 10 1.94 -2.96 24.08
C MET A 10 1.83 -3.28 22.58
N ILE A 11 0.61 -3.38 22.04
CA ILE A 11 0.38 -3.66 20.62
C ILE A 11 0.98 -2.56 19.74
N ILE A 12 0.75 -1.28 20.08
CA ILE A 12 1.30 -0.14 19.36
C ILE A 12 2.84 -0.20 19.34
N LEU A 13 3.45 -0.48 20.49
CA LEU A 13 4.91 -0.55 20.63
C LEU A 13 5.49 -1.72 19.82
N VAL A 14 4.88 -2.90 19.88
CA VAL A 14 5.30 -4.06 19.07
C VAL A 14 5.18 -3.77 17.58
N TYR A 15 4.07 -3.16 17.15
CA TYR A 15 3.88 -2.80 15.74
C TYR A 15 4.94 -1.81 15.25
N ALA A 16 5.16 -0.72 16.00
CA ALA A 16 6.11 0.32 15.64
C ALA A 16 7.55 -0.21 15.58
N THR A 17 7.98 -0.92 16.63
CA THR A 17 9.32 -1.52 16.70
C THR A 17 9.53 -2.56 15.60
N SER A 18 8.55 -3.43 15.34
CA SER A 18 8.63 -4.42 14.25
C SER A 18 8.76 -3.76 12.88
N THR A 19 8.01 -2.68 12.63
CA THR A 19 8.07 -1.95 11.35
C THR A 19 9.45 -1.32 11.14
N ILE A 20 10.01 -0.68 12.17
CA ILE A 20 11.35 -0.09 12.13
C ILE A 20 12.42 -1.19 11.94
N ALA A 21 12.31 -2.29 12.69
CA ALA A 21 13.24 -3.41 12.61
C ALA A 21 13.25 -4.05 11.21
N LEU A 22 12.08 -4.24 10.59
CA LEU A 22 11.97 -4.73 9.22
C LEU A 22 12.65 -3.77 8.23
N GLY A 23 12.36 -2.47 8.33
CA GLY A 23 12.99 -1.45 7.49
C GLY A 23 14.52 -1.45 7.61
N TRP A 24 15.04 -1.53 8.84
CA TRP A 24 16.47 -1.59 9.10
C TRP A 24 17.13 -2.87 8.58
N TYR A 25 16.48 -4.03 8.79
CA TYR A 25 16.99 -5.32 8.35
C TYR A 25 17.06 -5.43 6.82
N PHE A 26 15.99 -5.05 6.11
CA PHE A 26 15.95 -5.11 4.66
C PHE A 26 16.75 -3.98 3.99
N GLY A 27 16.84 -2.81 4.61
CA GLY A 27 17.65 -1.70 4.12
C GLY A 27 19.14 -2.04 4.03
N ARG A 28 19.65 -2.91 4.92
CA ARG A 28 21.04 -3.38 4.90
C ARG A 28 21.38 -4.34 3.76
N LYS A 29 20.39 -4.91 3.09
CA LYS A 29 20.58 -5.90 2.02
C LYS A 29 20.63 -5.29 0.63
N GLN A 30 20.44 -3.98 0.50
CA GLN A 30 20.37 -3.28 -0.78
C GLN A 30 21.73 -2.65 -1.09
N GLU A 31 22.48 -3.23 -2.03
CA GLU A 31 23.85 -2.79 -2.32
C GLU A 31 23.92 -1.76 -3.45
N THR A 32 22.91 -1.71 -4.32
CA THR A 32 22.90 -0.80 -5.48
C THR A 32 21.59 -0.03 -5.60
N THR A 33 21.67 1.17 -6.18
CA THR A 33 20.50 2.02 -6.51
C THR A 33 19.49 1.28 -7.38
N LYS A 34 19.97 0.46 -8.33
CA LYS A 34 19.11 -0.34 -9.20
C LYS A 34 18.35 -1.41 -8.43
N GLU A 35 19.00 -2.07 -7.48
CA GLU A 35 18.35 -3.06 -6.63
C GLU A 35 17.30 -2.40 -5.72
N TYR A 36 17.63 -1.25 -5.16
CA TYR A 36 16.72 -0.47 -4.29
C TYR A 36 15.46 0.03 -5.01
N PHE A 37 15.58 0.57 -6.23
CA PHE A 37 14.45 1.18 -6.95
C PHE A 37 13.72 0.23 -7.91
N VAL A 38 14.44 -0.68 -8.57
CA VAL A 38 13.87 -1.53 -9.64
C VAL A 38 13.68 -2.98 -9.17
N GLY A 39 14.32 -3.40 -8.07
CA GLY A 39 14.10 -4.70 -7.46
C GLY A 39 14.52 -5.86 -8.35
N SER A 40 15.85 -6.03 -8.52
CA SER A 40 16.57 -7.11 -9.23
C SER A 40 16.07 -7.58 -10.62
N GLY A 41 14.99 -7.00 -11.16
CA GLY A 41 14.34 -7.38 -12.41
C GLY A 41 13.47 -8.65 -12.34
N ASN A 42 13.47 -9.38 -11.21
CA ASN A 42 12.84 -10.71 -11.08
C ASN A 42 11.85 -10.79 -9.91
N MET A 43 11.25 -9.66 -9.50
CA MET A 43 10.24 -9.66 -8.44
C MET A 43 8.97 -10.40 -8.85
N ASN A 44 8.43 -11.20 -7.93
CA ASN A 44 7.17 -11.91 -8.13
C ASN A 44 6.01 -10.91 -8.32
N TRP A 45 5.31 -11.02 -9.44
CA TRP A 45 4.19 -10.14 -9.81
C TRP A 45 3.08 -10.09 -8.75
N PHE A 46 2.85 -11.17 -8.02
CA PHE A 46 1.86 -11.21 -6.95
C PHE A 46 2.30 -10.37 -5.75
N LEU A 47 3.57 -10.45 -5.35
CA LEU A 47 4.13 -9.63 -4.27
C LEU A 47 4.11 -8.14 -4.62
N ILE A 48 4.35 -7.81 -5.91
CA ILE A 48 4.19 -6.45 -6.42
C ILE A 48 2.74 -5.98 -6.26
N GLY A 49 1.76 -6.83 -6.61
CA GLY A 49 0.34 -6.53 -6.44
C GLY A 49 -0.06 -6.28 -4.99
N VAL A 50 0.42 -7.11 -4.06
CA VAL A 50 0.17 -6.93 -2.62
C VAL A 50 0.78 -5.63 -2.11
N SER A 51 2.01 -5.32 -2.51
CA SER A 51 2.68 -4.05 -2.14
C SER A 51 1.93 -2.83 -2.69
N LEU A 52 1.49 -2.89 -3.95
CA LEU A 52 0.69 -1.84 -4.56
C LEU A 52 -0.63 -1.63 -3.82
N PHE A 53 -1.32 -2.71 -3.47
CA PHE A 53 -2.56 -2.64 -2.70
C PHE A 53 -2.34 -2.03 -1.31
N ALA A 54 -1.29 -2.46 -0.60
CA ALA A 54 -0.91 -1.88 0.68
C ALA A 54 -0.60 -0.37 0.59
N THR A 55 0.04 0.06 -0.51
CA THR A 55 0.38 1.47 -0.75
C THR A 55 -0.85 2.34 -1.03
N LEU A 56 -1.86 1.79 -1.71
CA LEU A 56 -3.09 2.54 -2.04
C LEU A 56 -4.00 2.74 -0.82
N LEU A 57 -3.85 1.92 0.23
CA LEU A 57 -4.63 2.05 1.45
C LEU A 57 -3.94 3.00 2.43
N SER A 58 -4.67 4.02 2.86
CA SER A 58 -4.21 5.02 3.82
C SER A 58 -5.20 5.16 4.98
N THR A 59 -4.74 5.74 6.09
CA THR A 59 -5.59 6.08 7.24
C THR A 59 -6.77 6.97 6.83
N ILE A 60 -6.56 7.88 5.87
CA ILE A 60 -7.63 8.72 5.32
C ILE A 60 -8.70 7.86 4.66
N SER A 61 -8.30 6.93 3.80
CA SER A 61 -9.24 6.03 3.11
C SER A 61 -10.01 5.18 4.11
N TYR A 62 -9.33 4.63 5.12
CA TYR A 62 -9.90 3.79 6.15
C TYR A 62 -10.98 4.52 6.99
N LEU A 63 -10.75 5.78 7.35
CA LEU A 63 -11.72 6.58 8.12
C LEU A 63 -12.83 7.18 7.24
N SER A 64 -12.49 7.62 6.03
CA SER A 64 -13.42 8.35 5.16
C SER A 64 -14.49 7.45 4.54
N MET A 65 -14.15 6.24 4.09
CA MET A 65 -15.11 5.36 3.42
C MET A 65 -16.31 5.01 4.31
N PRO A 66 -16.14 4.53 5.56
CA PRO A 66 -17.27 4.28 6.46
C PRO A 66 -18.05 5.56 6.75
N GLY A 67 -17.36 6.69 6.96
CA GLY A 67 -17.99 7.99 7.19
C GLY A 67 -18.89 8.42 6.03
N GLU A 68 -18.42 8.25 4.78
CA GLU A 68 -19.22 8.54 3.59
C GLU A 68 -20.40 7.59 3.44
N VAL A 69 -20.22 6.29 3.71
CA VAL A 69 -21.30 5.29 3.62
C VAL A 69 -22.38 5.52 4.67
N ILE A 70 -22.00 5.88 5.91
CA ILE A 70 -22.96 6.23 6.96
C ILE A 70 -23.74 7.50 6.58
N GLY A 71 -23.08 8.50 5.99
CA GLY A 71 -23.72 9.78 5.64
C GLY A 71 -24.55 9.75 4.35
N LYS A 72 -24.10 9.04 3.31
CA LYS A 72 -24.67 9.06 1.95
C LYS A 72 -25.32 7.73 1.55
N GLY A 73 -25.20 6.69 2.39
CA GLY A 73 -25.63 5.34 2.07
C GLY A 73 -24.66 4.57 1.17
N PRO A 74 -25.02 3.34 0.76
CA PRO A 74 -24.13 2.45 0.00
C PRO A 74 -23.75 2.98 -1.39
N VAL A 75 -24.47 3.99 -1.91
CA VAL A 75 -24.14 4.64 -3.19
C VAL A 75 -22.73 5.25 -3.20
N ALA A 76 -22.19 5.63 -2.04
CA ALA A 76 -20.80 6.10 -1.93
C ALA A 76 -19.78 5.07 -2.44
N MET A 77 -20.10 3.77 -2.35
CA MET A 77 -19.23 2.68 -2.80
C MET A 77 -19.21 2.53 -4.33
N VAL A 78 -20.12 3.17 -5.08
CA VAL A 78 -20.12 3.12 -6.55
C VAL A 78 -18.80 3.64 -7.13
N ARG A 79 -18.11 4.55 -6.42
CA ARG A 79 -16.77 5.06 -6.79
C ARG A 79 -15.73 3.95 -6.92
N ILE A 80 -15.87 2.86 -6.16
CA ILE A 80 -14.96 1.71 -6.19
C ILE A 80 -15.02 0.99 -7.54
N LEU A 81 -16.15 1.05 -8.26
CA LEU A 81 -16.31 0.44 -9.58
C LEU A 81 -15.41 1.07 -10.65
N ALA A 82 -14.87 2.27 -10.41
CA ALA A 82 -13.88 2.87 -11.29
C ALA A 82 -12.50 2.19 -11.18
N LEU A 83 -12.17 1.56 -10.04
CA LEU A 83 -10.84 0.97 -9.80
C LEU A 83 -10.47 -0.15 -10.77
N PRO A 84 -11.34 -1.15 -11.07
CA PRO A 84 -11.03 -2.17 -12.07
C PRO A 84 -10.70 -1.58 -13.44
N ILE A 85 -11.46 -0.57 -13.87
CA ILE A 85 -11.24 0.10 -15.15
C ILE A 85 -9.89 0.83 -15.13
N THR A 86 -9.60 1.56 -14.05
CA THR A 86 -8.30 2.24 -13.86
C THR A 86 -7.15 1.24 -13.92
N PHE A 87 -7.24 0.09 -13.26
CA PHE A 87 -6.18 -0.92 -13.30
C PHE A 87 -5.99 -1.53 -14.69
N LEU A 88 -7.07 -1.77 -15.45
CA LEU A 88 -6.96 -2.22 -16.83
C LEU A 88 -6.28 -1.18 -17.72
N VAL A 89 -6.68 0.08 -17.60
CA VAL A 89 -6.11 1.17 -18.40
C VAL A 89 -4.64 1.39 -18.05
N VAL A 90 -4.31 1.48 -16.76
CA VAL A 90 -2.92 1.66 -16.30
C VAL A 90 -2.07 0.46 -16.70
N GLY A 91 -2.55 -0.76 -16.46
CA GLY A 91 -1.83 -1.99 -16.75
C GLY A 91 -1.56 -2.23 -18.23
N TYR A 92 -2.52 -1.89 -19.11
CA TYR A 92 -2.38 -2.14 -20.55
C TYR A 92 -1.74 -0.98 -21.33
N PHE A 93 -1.95 0.27 -20.90
CA PHE A 93 -1.48 1.44 -21.65
C PHE A 93 -0.29 2.13 -20.97
N LEU A 94 -0.36 2.43 -19.67
CA LEU A 94 0.70 3.20 -19.00
C LEU A 94 1.91 2.32 -18.69
N VAL A 95 1.72 1.18 -18.05
CA VAL A 95 2.82 0.30 -17.60
C VAL A 95 3.76 -0.09 -18.75
N PRO A 96 3.28 -0.51 -19.94
CA PRO A 96 4.17 -0.86 -21.05
C PRO A 96 4.96 0.33 -21.59
N VAL A 97 4.40 1.53 -21.57
CA VAL A 97 5.10 2.77 -21.99
C VAL A 97 6.22 3.10 -21.00
N TYR A 98 5.93 3.09 -19.69
CA TYR A 98 6.93 3.33 -18.65
C TYR A 98 8.05 2.28 -18.67
N MET A 99 7.72 1.00 -18.85
CA MET A 99 8.71 -0.07 -18.93
C MET A 99 9.62 0.03 -20.17
N ARG A 100 9.15 0.67 -21.26
CA ARG A 100 9.95 0.87 -22.48
C ARG A 100 10.95 2.02 -22.36
N GLN A 101 10.66 3.01 -21.52
CA GLN A 101 11.50 4.21 -21.33
C GLN A 101 12.60 4.03 -20.28
N ARG A 102 13.16 2.82 -20.11
CA ARG A 102 14.15 2.49 -19.07
C ARG A 102 15.21 3.59 -18.88
N VAL A 103 15.09 4.32 -17.78
CA VAL A 103 16.17 5.06 -17.11
C VAL A 103 16.98 4.11 -16.24
#